data_AF-A0A946JZI1-F1
#
_entry.id   AF-A0A946JZI1-F1
#
_cell.length_a   1.000
_cell.length_b   1.000
_cell.length_c   1.000
_cell.angle_alpha   90.00
_cell.angle_beta   90.00
_cell.angle_gamma   90.00
#
_symmetry.space_group_name_H-M   'P 1'
#
loop_
_entity.id
_entity.type
_entity.pdbx_description
1 polymer ?
#
loop_
_entity_poly.entity_id
_entity_poly.type
_entity_poly.pdbx_seq_one_letter_code
_entity_poly.pdbx_strand_id
1 'polypeptide(L)'
;MDFQQLVRNEITMPIVELCETMLEEGEMEQHAFFQGLLPLLAEPDREEMVLAAVIELSKCAFLGFNYSPLVAMRIDQLLERSIDLAHTMSADGMN
;
A
#
# COMPACT_ATOMS: atom_id res chain seq x y z
N MET A 1 13.82 -6.30 -12.83
CA MET A 1 12.46 -6.71 -12.46
C MET A 1 11.53 -5.72 -13.10
N ASP A 2 10.41 -6.16 -13.68
CA ASP A 2 9.43 -5.25 -14.29
C ASP A 2 8.76 -4.39 -13.21
N PHE A 3 8.52 -3.10 -13.50
CA PHE A 3 7.90 -2.15 -12.56
C PHE A 3 6.55 -2.66 -12.07
N GLN A 4 5.74 -3.22 -12.98
CA GLN A 4 4.44 -3.81 -12.62
C GLN A 4 4.59 -4.96 -11.62
N GLN A 5 5.63 -5.79 -11.79
CA GLN A 5 5.91 -6.91 -10.91
C GLN A 5 6.44 -6.44 -9.55
N LEU A 6 7.22 -5.37 -9.53
CA LEU A 6 7.66 -4.70 -8.30
C LEU A 6 6.45 -4.16 -7.52
N VAL A 7 5.59 -3.35 -8.16
CA VAL A 7 4.38 -2.78 -7.54
C VAL A 7 3.46 -3.87 -7.01
N ARG A 8 3.26 -4.94 -7.79
CA ARG A 8 2.43 -6.07 -7.38
C ARG A 8 2.97 -6.75 -6.13
N ASN A 9 4.26 -7.06 -6.10
CA ASN A 9 4.86 -7.85 -5.02
C ASN A 9 5.09 -7.02 -3.75
N GLU A 10 5.52 -5.77 -3.89
CA GLU A 10 5.92 -4.94 -2.76
C GLU A 10 4.77 -4.13 -2.15
N ILE A 11 3.72 -3.86 -2.93
CA ILE A 11 2.59 -3.02 -2.50
C ILE A 11 1.26 -3.78 -2.54
N THR A 12 0.89 -4.31 -3.71
CA THR A 12 -0.47 -4.81 -3.92
C THR A 12 -0.75 -6.07 -3.11
N MET A 13 0.13 -7.08 -3.19
CA MET A 13 -0.02 -8.33 -2.44
C MET A 13 -0.02 -8.10 -0.92
N PRO A 14 0.89 -7.29 -0.34
CA PRO A 14 0.84 -6.94 1.07
C PRO A 14 -0.46 -6.26 1.51
N ILE A 15 -1.05 -5.38 0.68
CA ILE A 15 -2.35 -4.76 0.99
C ILE A 15 -3.46 -5.81 1.02
N VAL A 16 -3.45 -6.78 0.09
CA VAL A 16 -4.41 -7.89 0.09
C VAL A 16 -4.28 -8.73 1.36
N GLU A 17 -3.05 -9.12 1.73
CA GLU A 17 -2.77 -9.89 2.95
C GLU A 17 -3.17 -9.12 4.24
N LEU A 18 -2.98 -7.81 4.26
CA LEU A 18 -3.45 -6.93 5.33
C LEU A 18 -4.97 -6.92 5.42
N CYS A 19 -5.67 -6.78 4.29
CA CYS A 19 -7.14 -6.83 4.26
C CYS A 19 -7.65 -8.18 4.79
N GLU A 20 -7.08 -9.30 4.36
CA GLU A 20 -7.46 -10.62 4.88
C GLU A 20 -7.29 -10.70 6.41
N THR A 21 -6.16 -10.22 6.93
CA THR A 21 -5.89 -10.20 8.38
C THR A 21 -6.90 -9.32 9.13
N MET A 22 -7.18 -8.11 8.63
CA MET A 22 -8.15 -7.20 9.25
C MET A 22 -9.57 -7.78 9.24
N LEU A 23 -9.94 -8.50 8.17
CA LEU A 23 -11.23 -9.17 8.09
C LEU A 23 -11.36 -10.29 9.13
N GLU A 24 -10.29 -11.07 9.34
CA GLU A 24 -10.23 -12.11 10.38
C GLU A 24 -10.28 -11.53 11.80
N GLU A 25 -9.62 -10.39 12.02
CA GLU A 25 -9.57 -9.70 13.32
C GLU A 25 -10.81 -8.83 13.62
N GLY A 26 -11.70 -8.66 12.64
CA GLY A 26 -12.91 -7.83 12.76
C GLY A 26 -12.66 -6.32 12.67
N GLU A 27 -11.49 -5.91 12.17
CA GLU A 27 -11.05 -4.53 11.95
C GLU A 27 -11.70 -3.94 10.68
N MET A 28 -13.04 -3.84 10.65
CA MET A 28 -13.81 -3.56 9.44
C MET A 28 -13.58 -2.15 8.87
N GLU A 29 -13.30 -1.15 9.71
CA GLU A 29 -13.07 0.22 9.27
C GLU A 29 -11.71 0.35 8.55
N GLN A 30 -10.69 -0.28 9.13
CA GLN A 30 -9.36 -0.42 8.58
C GLN A 30 -9.42 -1.19 7.26
N HIS A 31 -10.08 -2.36 7.27
CA HIS A 31 -10.30 -3.16 6.07
C HIS A 31 -10.90 -2.32 4.93
N ALA A 32 -11.98 -1.57 5.20
CA ALA A 32 -12.63 -0.75 4.18
C ALA A 32 -11.69 0.32 3.59
N PHE A 33 -10.85 0.93 4.42
CA PHE A 33 -9.83 1.88 3.96
C PHE A 33 -8.81 1.21 3.03
N PHE A 34 -8.17 0.11 3.47
CA PHE A 34 -7.12 -0.57 2.70
C PHE A 34 -7.67 -1.21 1.42
N GLN A 35 -8.88 -1.78 1.47
CA GLN A 35 -9.56 -2.30 0.28
C GLN A 35 -9.81 -1.19 -0.76
N GLY A 36 -10.08 0.04 -0.30
CA GLY A 36 -10.26 1.22 -1.15
C GLY A 36 -9.02 1.62 -1.96
N LEU A 37 -7.83 1.14 -1.57
CA LEU A 37 -6.57 1.39 -2.29
C LEU A 37 -6.40 0.46 -3.51
N LEU A 38 -6.98 -0.74 -3.46
CA LEU A 38 -6.77 -1.77 -4.49
C LEU A 38 -7.18 -1.34 -5.92
N PRO A 39 -8.27 -0.58 -6.14
CA PRO A 39 -8.61 -0.07 -7.47
C PRO A 39 -7.52 0.83 -8.09
N LEU A 40 -6.77 1.57 -7.27
CA LEU A 40 -5.67 2.41 -7.74
C LEU A 40 -4.45 1.60 -8.19
N LEU A 41 -4.35 0.35 -7.71
CA LEU A 41 -3.25 -0.58 -7.99
C LEU A 41 -3.61 -1.62 -9.05
N ALA A 42 -4.84 -1.60 -9.57
CA ALA A 42 -5.33 -2.54 -10.58
C ALA A 42 -4.68 -2.34 -11.95
N GLU A 43 -4.22 -1.12 -12.25
CA GLU A 43 -3.52 -0.73 -13.47
C GLU A 43 -2.10 -0.21 -13.10
N PRO A 44 -1.15 -1.12 -12.75
CA PRO A 44 0.18 -0.73 -12.28
C PRO A 44 1.10 -0.22 -13.39
N ASP A 45 0.66 -0.23 -14.64
CA ASP A 45 1.34 0.39 -15.79
C ASP A 45 1.28 1.92 -15.76
N ARG A 46 0.44 2.48 -14.88
CA ARG A 46 0.25 3.91 -14.70
C ARG A 46 0.92 4.37 -13.41
N GLU A 47 2.17 4.83 -13.52
CA GLU A 47 2.95 5.36 -12.39
C GLU A 47 2.16 6.40 -11.57
N GLU A 48 1.37 7.25 -12.21
CA GLU A 48 0.57 8.26 -11.51
C GLU A 48 -0.48 7.67 -10.58
N MET A 49 -1.03 6.50 -10.95
CA MET A 49 -2.02 5.78 -10.14
C MET A 49 -1.36 5.09 -8.95
N VAL A 50 -0.18 4.52 -9.16
CA VAL A 50 0.65 3.93 -8.11
C VAL A 50 1.07 5.00 -7.10
N LEU A 51 1.51 6.17 -7.56
CA LEU A 51 1.85 7.29 -6.69
C LEU A 51 0.63 7.78 -5.90
N ALA A 52 -0.53 7.88 -6.53
CA ALA A 52 -1.78 8.23 -5.84
C ALA A 52 -2.12 7.20 -4.75
N ALA A 53 -1.95 5.90 -5.01
CA ALA A 53 -2.15 4.84 -4.03
C ALA A 53 -1.19 4.95 -2.84
N VAL A 54 0.09 5.24 -3.09
CA VAL A 54 1.11 5.45 -2.04
C VAL A 54 0.78 6.66 -1.17
N ILE A 55 0.37 7.77 -1.79
CA ILE A 55 -0.06 8.97 -1.05
C ILE A 55 -1.31 8.66 -0.23
N GLU A 56 -2.29 7.98 -0.79
CA GLU A 56 -3.51 7.60 -0.09
C GLU A 56 -3.21 6.67 1.10
N LEU A 57 -2.36 5.66 0.88
CA LEU A 57 -1.87 4.75 1.92
C LEU A 57 -1.28 5.51 3.11
N SER A 58 -0.46 6.55 2.87
CA SER A 58 0.17 7.33 3.93
C SER A 58 -0.82 7.98 4.91
N LYS A 59 -2.08 8.17 4.49
CA LYS A 59 -3.14 8.74 5.35
C LYS A 59 -3.49 7.83 6.52
N CYS A 60 -3.24 6.52 6.42
CA CYS A 60 -3.55 5.55 7.49
C CYS A 60 -2.88 5.91 8.83
N ALA A 61 -1.75 6.63 8.80
CA ALA A 61 -1.04 7.13 9.98
C ALA A 61 -1.80 8.26 10.73
N PHE A 62 -2.78 8.90 10.09
CA PHE A 62 -3.49 10.06 10.61
C PHE A 62 -4.98 9.81 10.88
N LEU A 63 -5.51 8.65 10.47
CA LEU A 63 -6.94 8.33 10.60
C LEU A 63 -7.36 7.90 12.00
N GLY A 64 -6.42 7.72 12.93
CA GLY A 64 -6.72 7.32 14.30
C GLY A 64 -7.16 5.86 14.44
N PHE A 65 -6.88 5.03 13.44
CA PHE A 65 -7.13 3.59 13.47
C PHE A 65 -6.34 2.93 14.60
N ASN A 66 -7.00 1.99 15.28
CA ASN A 66 -6.35 1.14 16.28
C ASN A 66 -6.08 -0.21 15.62
N TYR A 67 -4.82 -0.57 15.49
CA TYR A 67 -4.40 -1.82 14.85
C TYR A 67 -3.92 -2.82 15.89
N SER A 68 -4.12 -4.10 15.62
CA SER A 68 -3.36 -5.14 16.31
C SER A 68 -1.85 -4.95 16.10
N PRO A 69 -0.99 -5.43 17.03
CA PRO A 69 0.46 -5.28 16.88
C PRO A 69 1.02 -5.88 15.59
N LEU A 70 0.42 -6.97 15.11
CA LEU A 70 0.81 -7.62 13.86
C LEU A 70 0.48 -6.73 12.65
N VAL A 71 -0.75 -6.21 12.61
CA VAL A 71 -1.22 -5.31 11.54
C VAL A 71 -0.39 -4.03 11.51
N ALA A 72 -0.13 -3.42 12.67
CA ALA A 72 0.71 -2.22 12.78
C ALA A 72 2.11 -2.45 12.19
N MET A 73 2.78 -3.54 12.57
CA MET A 73 4.11 -3.88 12.05
C MET A 73 4.11 -4.06 10.52
N ARG A 74 3.07 -4.71 9.97
CA ARG A 74 2.95 -4.90 8.51
C ARG A 74 2.67 -3.60 7.77
N ILE A 75 1.89 -2.69 8.37
CA ILE A 75 1.65 -1.34 7.82
C ILE A 75 2.96 -0.55 7.78
N ASP A 76 3.75 -0.57 8.85
CA ASP A 76 5.04 0.13 8.89
C ASP A 76 5.98 -0.37 7.78
N GLN A 77 6.07 -1.69 7.58
CA GLN A 77 6.85 -2.29 6.49
C GLN A 77 6.33 -1.89 5.11
N LEU A 78 5.01 -1.84 4.94
CA LEU A 78 4.39 -1.43 3.68
C LEU A 78 4.67 0.05 3.37
N LEU A 79 4.63 0.92 4.39
CA LEU A 79 4.96 2.34 4.24
C LEU A 79 6.43 2.55 3.86
N GLU A 80 7.35 1.80 4.47
CA GLU A 80 8.78 1.84 4.12
C GLU A 80 9.00 1.45 2.66
N ARG A 81 8.42 0.32 2.20
CA ARG A 81 8.49 -0.10 0.79
C ARG A 81 7.88 0.92 -0.17
N SER A 82 6.82 1.58 0.25
CA SER A 82 6.16 2.61 -0.56
C SER A 82 7.04 3.85 -0.76
N ILE A 83 7.85 4.21 0.24
CA ILE A 83 8.84 5.29 0.15
C ILE A 83 9.95 4.90 -0.84
N ASP A 84 10.48 3.68 -0.73
CA ASP A 84 11.53 3.18 -1.63
C ASP A 84 11.05 3.12 -3.09
N LEU A 85 9.80 2.68 -3.30
CA LEU A 85 9.17 2.68 -4.62
C LEU A 85 9.05 4.10 -5.19
N ALA A 86 8.56 5.05 -4.40
CA ALA A 86 8.43 6.45 -4.82
C ALA A 86 9.79 7.09 -5.16
N HIS A 87 10.85 6.74 -4.42
CA HIS A 87 12.21 7.16 -4.73
C HIS A 87 12.72 6.57 -6.05
N THR A 88 12.42 5.29 -6.31
CA THR A 88 12.81 4.60 -7.55
C THR A 88 12.16 5.26 -8.76
N MET A 89 10.84 5.52 -8.69
CA MET A 89 10.08 6.20 -9.76
C MET A 89 10.60 7.62 -10.02
N SER A 90 10.94 8.35 -8.96
CA SER A 90 11.49 9.71 -9.07
C SER A 90 12.89 9.74 -9.67
N ALA A 91 13.68 8.68 -9.49
CA ALA A 91 15.03 8.57 -10.03
C ALA A 91 15.04 8.17 -11.52
N ASP A 92 14.14 7.28 -11.94
CA ASP A 92 14.03 6.87 -13.36
C ASP A 92 13.45 7.98 -14.25
N GLY A 93 12.60 8.87 -13.71
CA GLY A 93 12.09 10.05 -14.42
C GLY A 93 13.14 11.13 -14.75
N MET A 94 14.39 10.99 -14.28
CA MET A 94 15.51 11.91 -14.57
C MET A 94 16.50 11.40 -15.63
N ASN A 95 16.21 10.30 -16.33
CA ASN A 95 17.06 9.76 -17.42
C ASN A 95 16.39 9.85 -18.80
#